data_AF-A0A227IZ24-F1
#
_entry.id   AF-A0A227IZ24-F1
#
_cell.length_a   1.000
_cell.length_b   1.000
_cell.length_c   1.000
_cell.angle_alpha   90.00
_cell.angle_beta   90.00
_cell.angle_gamma   90.00
#
_symmetry.space_group_name_H-M   'P 1'
#
loop_
_entity.id
_entity.type
_entity.pdbx_description
1 polymer ?
#
loop_
_entity_poly.entity_id
_entity_poly.type
_entity_poly.pdbx_seq_one_letter_code
_entity_poly.pdbx_strand_id
1 'polypeptide(L)'
;HLLHNICTRTTYLELLDEHPAALVQLVRLCTASPMISEQLSRYPILLDELIDPQQLYNPIPLDSYRTELRDFLARIPEDDMEQQMEA
;
A
#
# COMPACT_ATOMS: atom_id res chain seq x y z
N HIS A 1 -2.05 -5.57 16.88
CA HIS A 1 -3.39 -5.43 16.28
C HIS A 1 -3.37 -5.68 14.76
N LEU A 2 -2.37 -5.20 14.03
CA LEU A 2 -2.23 -5.41 12.57
C LEU A 2 -2.45 -6.84 12.08
N LEU A 3 -1.70 -7.82 12.63
CA LEU A 3 -1.84 -9.22 12.22
C LEU A 3 -3.28 -9.73 12.39
N HIS A 4 -3.95 -9.37 13.49
CA HIS A 4 -5.34 -9.78 13.74
C HIS A 4 -6.31 -9.24 12.68
N ASN A 5 -6.04 -8.06 12.12
CA ASN A 5 -6.87 -7.46 11.07
C ASN A 5 -6.63 -8.10 9.70
N ILE A 6 -5.39 -8.51 9.39
CA ILE A 6 -5.04 -9.07 8.08
C ILE A 6 -5.20 -10.59 8.02
N CYS A 7 -5.17 -11.30 9.16
CA CYS A 7 -5.26 -12.77 9.22
C CYS A 7 -6.57 -13.34 8.65
N THR A 8 -7.65 -12.56 8.56
CA THR A 8 -8.93 -13.01 7.96
C THR A 8 -8.90 -13.02 6.44
N ARG A 9 -7.85 -12.47 5.82
CA ARG A 9 -7.66 -12.38 4.37
C ARG A 9 -6.41 -13.15 3.98
N THR A 10 -6.60 -14.37 3.48
CA THR A 10 -5.50 -15.29 3.14
C THR A 10 -4.52 -14.71 2.13
N THR A 11 -4.99 -13.88 1.19
CA THR A 11 -4.16 -13.22 0.17
C THR A 11 -3.03 -12.38 0.76
N TYR A 12 -3.27 -11.67 1.87
CA TYR A 12 -2.22 -10.87 2.52
C TYR A 12 -1.22 -11.75 3.29
N LEU A 13 -1.65 -12.92 3.77
CA LEU A 13 -0.75 -13.88 4.39
C LEU A 13 0.11 -14.57 3.33
N GLU A 14 -0.48 -14.94 2.19
CA GLU A 14 0.23 -15.48 1.01
C GLU A 14 1.28 -14.49 0.53
N LEU A 15 0.95 -13.20 0.39
CA LEU A 15 1.91 -12.16 0.02
C LEU A 15 3.12 -12.11 0.97
N LEU A 16 2.89 -12.18 2.29
CA LEU A 16 3.98 -12.16 3.26
C LEU A 16 4.82 -13.45 3.25
N ASP A 17 4.22 -14.58 2.88
CA ASP A 17 4.91 -15.86 2.70
C ASP A 17 5.75 -15.89 1.41
N GLU A 18 5.19 -15.41 0.30
CA GLU A 18 5.84 -15.31 -1.01
C GLU A 18 6.93 -14.23 -1.05
N HIS A 19 6.79 -13.16 -0.27
CA HIS A 19 7.72 -12.04 -0.21
C HIS A 19 8.29 -11.82 1.20
N PRO A 20 9.28 -12.62 1.65
CA PRO A 20 9.91 -12.46 2.97
C PRO A 20 10.50 -11.07 3.22
N ALA A 21 10.94 -10.38 2.17
CA ALA A 21 11.44 -9.01 2.25
C ALA A 21 10.33 -8.02 2.69
N ALA A 22 9.10 -8.21 2.24
CA ALA A 22 7.94 -7.40 2.64
C ALA A 22 7.63 -7.60 4.13
N LEU A 23 7.78 -8.82 4.66
CA LEU A 23 7.63 -9.09 6.10
C LEU A 23 8.69 -8.37 6.94
N VAL A 24 9.96 -8.43 6.53
CA VAL A 24 11.05 -7.70 7.23
C VAL A 24 10.76 -6.19 7.22
N GLN A 25 10.30 -5.68 6.09
CA GLN A 25 9.93 -4.29 5.92
C GLN A 25 8.74 -3.89 6.80
N LEU A 26 7.69 -4.72 6.84
CA LEU A 26 6.52 -4.53 7.69
C LEU A 26 6.93 -4.40 9.16
N VAL A 27 7.78 -5.32 9.65
CA VAL A 27 8.29 -5.28 11.02
C VAL A 27 9.08 -3.99 11.25
N ARG A 28 9.99 -3.64 10.34
CA ARG A 28 10.80 -2.42 10.46
C ARG A 28 9.93 -1.16 10.57
N LEU A 29 8.97 -0.97 9.67
CA LEU A 29 8.09 0.19 9.66
C LEU A 29 7.18 0.25 10.90
N CYS A 30 6.61 -0.89 11.30
CA CYS A 30 5.77 -0.97 12.50
C CYS A 30 6.57 -0.63 13.78
N THR A 31 7.85 -1.02 13.84
CA THR A 31 8.72 -0.68 14.99
C THR A 31 9.17 0.78 14.97
N ALA A 32 9.29 1.40 13.79
CA ALA A 32 9.75 2.77 13.64
C ALA A 32 8.64 3.81 13.83
N SER A 33 7.38 3.49 13.49
CA SER A 33 6.28 4.44 13.57
C SER A 33 4.93 3.76 13.91
N PRO A 34 4.31 4.11 15.06
CA PRO A 34 2.98 3.61 15.38
C PRO A 34 1.92 4.09 14.39
N MET A 35 2.08 5.28 13.80
CA MET A 35 1.19 5.82 12.78
C MET A 35 1.13 4.91 11.54
N ILE A 36 2.28 4.40 11.09
CA ILE A 36 2.33 3.48 9.94
C ILE A 36 1.66 2.16 10.29
N SER A 37 1.89 1.63 11.49
CA SER A 37 1.24 0.39 11.94
C SER A 37 -0.29 0.53 11.97
N GLU A 38 -0.81 1.68 12.38
CA GLU A 38 -2.26 1.96 12.38
C GLU A 38 -2.79 2.08 10.94
N GLN A 39 -2.08 2.80 10.08
CA GLN A 39 -2.46 2.98 8.67
C GLN A 39 -2.52 1.65 7.92
N LEU A 40 -1.52 0.78 8.07
CA LEU A 40 -1.51 -0.56 7.47
C LEU A 40 -2.61 -1.46 8.05
N SER A 41 -2.97 -1.28 9.32
CA SER A 41 -4.09 -2.01 9.95
C SER A 41 -5.44 -1.58 9.42
N ARG A 42 -5.58 -0.31 8.99
CA ARG A 42 -6.81 0.28 8.44
C ARG A 42 -6.94 0.06 6.93
N TYR A 43 -5.82 0.09 6.22
CA TYR A 43 -5.74 -0.10 4.77
C TYR A 43 -4.72 -1.21 4.42
N PRO A 44 -5.09 -2.50 4.60
CA PRO A 44 -4.19 -3.62 4.33
C PRO A 44 -3.69 -3.73 2.88
N ILE A 45 -4.36 -3.08 1.92
CA ILE A 45 -3.93 -3.05 0.50
C ILE A 45 -2.54 -2.43 0.33
N LEU A 46 -2.13 -1.57 1.26
CA LEU A 46 -0.81 -0.95 1.27
C LEU A 46 0.33 -1.96 1.58
N LEU A 47 0.02 -3.22 1.91
CA LEU A 47 1.02 -4.27 2.02
C LEU A 47 1.73 -4.53 0.68
N ASP A 48 1.05 -4.30 -0.44
CA ASP A 48 1.61 -4.48 -1.79
C ASP A 48 2.79 -3.52 -2.03
N GLU A 49 2.70 -2.30 -1.49
CA GLU A 49 3.79 -1.30 -1.55
C GLU A 49 5.05 -1.74 -0.78
N LEU A 50 4.94 -2.72 0.13
CA LEU A 50 6.09 -3.24 0.87
C LEU A 50 6.95 -4.20 0.04
N ILE A 51 6.45 -4.68 -1.10
CA ILE A 51 7.15 -5.59 -2.00
C ILE A 51 8.29 -4.87 -2.73
N ASP A 52 8.12 -3.57 -3.03
CA ASP A 52 9.13 -2.75 -3.70
C ASP A 52 9.66 -1.62 -2.79
N PRO A 53 10.78 -1.84 -2.08
CA PRO A 53 11.41 -0.82 -1.25
C PRO A 53 11.90 0.40 -2.04
N GLN A 54 12.24 0.24 -3.33
CA GLN A 54 12.76 1.37 -4.12
C GLN A 54 11.66 2.38 -4.36
N GLN A 55 10.46 1.91 -4.73
CA GLN A 55 9.28 2.76 -4.85
C GLN A 55 8.86 3.33 -3.48
N LEU A 56 8.81 2.49 -2.46
CA LEU A 56 8.33 2.86 -1.13
C LEU A 56 9.15 3.97 -0.45
N TYR A 57 10.47 4.00 -0.68
CA TYR A 57 11.38 5.01 -0.10
C TYR A 57 11.74 6.15 -1.04
N ASN A 58 11.26 6.13 -2.29
CA ASN A 58 11.49 7.17 -3.26
C ASN A 58 10.16 7.84 -3.63
N PRO A 59 9.67 8.80 -2.82
CA PRO A 59 8.40 9.44 -3.07
C PRO A 59 8.41 10.20 -4.39
N ILE A 60 7.22 10.31 -4.99
CA ILE A 60 7.01 11.09 -6.21
C ILE A 60 7.46 12.54 -5.97
N PRO A 61 8.25 13.14 -6.88
CA PRO A 61 8.61 14.55 -6.80
C PRO A 61 7.37 15.45 -6.75
N LEU A 62 7.43 16.55 -5.97
CA LEU A 62 6.28 17.44 -5.74
C LEU A 62 5.67 17.99 -7.03
N ASP A 63 6.50 18.24 -8.03
CA ASP A 63 6.14 18.71 -9.37
C ASP A 63 5.52 17.63 -10.27
N SER A 64 5.69 16.36 -9.92
CA SER A 64 5.24 15.20 -10.71
C SER A 64 3.90 14.61 -10.26
N TYR A 65 3.41 14.95 -9.06
CA TYR A 65 2.13 14.41 -8.52
C TYR A 65 0.94 14.61 -9.46
N ARG A 66 0.83 15.77 -10.12
CA ARG A 66 -0.28 16.04 -11.05
C ARG A 66 -0.26 15.08 -12.25
N THR A 67 0.93 14.78 -12.74
CA THR A 67 1.11 13.88 -13.88
C THR A 67 0.82 12.45 -13.47
N GLU A 68 1.41 11.99 -12.36
CA GLU A 68 1.19 10.64 -11.83
C GLU A 68 -0.28 10.38 -11.47
N LEU A 69 -0.96 11.33 -10.82
CA LEU A 69 -2.39 11.20 -10.52
C LEU A 69 -3.24 11.09 -11.79
N ARG A 70 -2.91 11.88 -12.82
CA ARG A 70 -3.61 11.81 -14.10
C ARG A 70 -3.38 10.45 -14.76
N ASP A 71 -2.16 9.94 -14.75
CA ASP A 71 -1.81 8.69 -15.40
C ASP A 71 -2.40 7.48 -14.66
N PHE A 72 -2.55 7.59 -13.34
CA PHE A 72 -3.30 6.63 -12.50
C PHE A 72 -4.79 6.62 -12.83
N LEU A 73 -5.43 7.79 -12.87
CA LEU A 73 -6.86 7.94 -13.19
C LEU A 73 -7.18 7.60 -14.66
N ALA A 74 -6.24 7.75 -15.58
CA ALA A 74 -6.43 7.42 -17.00
C ALA A 74 -6.74 5.93 -17.24
N ARG A 75 -6.50 5.07 -16.25
CA ARG A 75 -6.84 3.64 -16.30
C ARG A 75 -8.27 3.35 -15.87
N ILE A 76 -8.97 4.34 -15.32
CA ILE A 76 -10.32 4.23 -14.79
C ILE A 76 -11.30 4.82 -15.82
N PRO A 77 -12.39 4.11 -16.18
CA PRO A 77 -13.40 4.67 -17.06
C PRO A 77 -13.94 6.00 -16.54
N GLU A 78 -13.95 7.05 -17.37
CA GLU A 78 -14.40 8.39 -16.95
C GLU A 78 -15.88 8.43 -16.54
N ASP A 79 -16.69 7.50 -17.04
CA ASP A 79 -18.12 7.41 -16.76
C ASP A 79 -18.46 6.72 -15.43
N ASP A 80 -17.47 6.15 -14.72
CA ASP A 80 -17.64 5.47 -13.43
C ASP A 80 -17.15 6.34 -12.26
N MET A 81 -18.05 7.19 -11.78
CA MET A 81 -17.77 8.16 -10.70
C MET A 81 -17.45 7.48 -9.36
N GLU A 82 -17.96 6.27 -9.11
CA GLU A 82 -17.71 5.53 -7.87
C GLU A 82 -16.27 5.01 -7.85
N GLN A 83 -15.82 4.39 -8.94
CA GLN A 83 -14.43 3.93 -9.06
C GLN A 83 -13.42 5.09 -9.08
N GLN A 84 -13.77 6.26 -9.62
CA GLN A 84 -12.92 7.44 -9.54
C GLN A 84 -12.73 7.98 -8.12
N MET A 85 -13.70 7.75 -7.22
CA MET A 85 -13.59 8.19 -5.82
C MET A 85 -12.89 7.17 -4.92
N GLU A 86 -12.94 5.88 -5.25
CA GLU A 86 -12.25 4.82 -4.51
C GLU A 86 -10.74 4.73 -4.82
N ALA A 87 -10.32 5.31 -5.96
CA ALA A 87 -8.95 5.35 -6.44
C ALA A 87 -8.11 6.45 -5.77
#